data_AF-A0A444TVT1-F1
#
_entry.id   AF-A0A444TVT1-F1
#
_cell.length_a   1.000
_cell.length_b   1.000
_cell.length_c   1.000
_cell.angle_alpha   90.00
_cell.angle_beta   90.00
_cell.angle_gamma   90.00
#
_symmetry.space_group_name_H-M   'P 1'
#
loop_
_entity.id
_entity.type
_entity.pdbx_description
1 polymer ?
#
loop_
_entity_poly.entity_id
_entity_poly.type
_entity_poly.pdbx_seq_one_letter_code
_entity_poly.pdbx_strand_id
1 'polypeptide(L)'
;MDFRSLHFSLDLVAGSGLVLSPEQKATLQTSLVILKRHYKFTRVVFWGKILGIKADYYIAQGIGHDEISDKKTLYSLNCMEWNLLPPATKTMIDETSVIKGCFLGDPSHDYEHIETRKDEDGHEAQEEEITVKIKEEQRLAAAISLIDKEAAVVPRGAYIKTPHGLVHTNRSFEGSWSLQFEKCSSVLVLRSLLWCGLTFYHIPMTPQHGYIYMGTGLKNIDLPFML
;
A
#
# COMPACT_ATOMS: atom_id res chain seq x y z
N MET A 1 -5.22 6.34 3.75
CA MET A 1 -6.24 7.17 4.44
C MET A 1 -5.79 7.59 5.83
N ASP A 2 -6.01 8.84 6.28
CA ASP A 2 -5.64 9.27 7.63
C ASP A 2 -6.46 8.54 8.72
N PHE A 3 -5.82 8.12 9.81
CA PHE A 3 -6.52 7.43 10.91
C PHE A 3 -7.65 8.28 11.52
N ARG A 4 -7.53 9.62 11.52
CA ARG A 4 -8.54 10.52 12.12
C ARG A 4 -9.85 10.53 11.35
N SER A 5 -9.78 10.52 10.03
CA SER A 5 -10.96 10.54 9.15
C SER A 5 -11.40 9.15 8.69
N LEU A 6 -10.69 8.09 9.14
CA LEU A 6 -10.84 6.73 8.62
C LEU A 6 -12.29 6.25 8.58
N HIS A 7 -13.07 6.52 9.63
CA HIS A 7 -14.47 6.10 9.75
C HIS A 7 -15.32 6.55 8.55
N PHE A 8 -15.28 7.84 8.23
CA PHE A 8 -16.03 8.43 7.14
C PHE A 8 -15.37 8.12 5.79
N SER A 9 -14.03 8.16 5.72
CA SER A 9 -13.28 7.86 4.50
C SER A 9 -13.56 6.46 3.94
N LEU A 10 -13.77 5.47 4.82
CA LEU A 10 -14.12 4.11 4.41
C LEU A 10 -15.53 4.02 3.81
N ASP A 11 -16.46 4.85 4.25
CA ASP A 11 -17.83 4.86 3.72
C ASP A 11 -17.87 5.51 2.32
N LEU A 12 -16.99 6.48 2.06
CA LEU A 12 -16.84 7.09 0.72
C LEU A 12 -16.38 6.10 -0.35
N VAL A 13 -15.56 5.13 0.04
CA VAL A 13 -15.04 4.10 -0.87
C VAL A 13 -15.86 2.82 -0.84
N ALA A 14 -16.87 2.69 0.03
CA ALA A 14 -17.64 1.46 0.20
C ALA A 14 -18.33 0.99 -1.10
N GLY A 15 -18.66 1.92 -2.01
CA GLY A 15 -19.18 1.61 -3.35
C GLY A 15 -18.20 0.87 -4.27
N SER A 16 -16.95 0.63 -3.87
CA SER A 16 -16.01 -0.24 -4.59
C SER A 16 -16.16 -1.73 -4.29
N GLY A 17 -17.05 -2.12 -3.36
CA GLY A 17 -17.45 -3.51 -3.13
C GLY A 17 -16.60 -4.29 -2.14
N LEU A 18 -15.46 -3.74 -1.71
CA LEU A 18 -14.66 -4.30 -0.62
C LEU A 18 -14.72 -3.34 0.58
N VAL A 19 -15.25 -3.83 1.69
CA VAL A 19 -15.47 -3.06 2.91
C VAL A 19 -14.95 -3.82 4.13
N LEU A 20 -14.60 -3.07 5.17
CA LEU A 20 -14.22 -3.62 6.47
C LEU A 20 -15.46 -3.85 7.33
N SER A 21 -15.44 -4.90 8.16
CA SER A 21 -16.51 -5.13 9.13
C SER A 21 -16.57 -3.99 10.16
N PRO A 22 -17.73 -3.72 10.77
CA PRO A 22 -17.84 -2.69 11.82
C PRO A 22 -16.87 -2.92 12.99
N GLU A 23 -16.65 -4.18 13.35
CA GLU A 23 -15.68 -4.59 14.36
C GLU A 23 -14.26 -4.22 13.94
N GLN A 24 -13.85 -4.56 12.71
CA GLN A 24 -12.54 -4.17 12.17
C GLN A 24 -12.37 -2.65 12.14
N LYS A 25 -13.41 -1.90 11.74
CA LYS A 25 -13.39 -0.43 11.75
C LYS A 25 -13.14 0.12 13.16
N ALA A 26 -13.88 -0.34 14.16
CA ALA A 26 -13.75 0.12 15.55
C ALA A 26 -12.37 -0.25 16.15
N THR A 27 -11.91 -1.46 15.87
CA THR A 27 -10.59 -1.97 16.26
C THR A 27 -9.47 -1.11 15.67
N LEU A 28 -9.51 -0.83 14.36
CA LEU A 28 -8.53 0.00 13.67
C LEU A 28 -8.48 1.43 14.20
N GLN A 29 -9.64 2.03 14.51
CA GLN A 29 -9.68 3.37 15.11
C GLN A 29 -8.89 3.44 16.41
N THR A 30 -8.94 2.38 17.21
CA THR A 30 -8.25 2.32 18.50
C THR A 30 -6.78 1.95 18.32
N SER A 31 -6.48 0.90 17.55
CA SER A 31 -5.12 0.38 17.40
C SER A 31 -4.19 1.35 16.67
N LEU A 32 -4.67 2.09 15.66
CA LEU A 32 -3.86 3.09 14.95
C LEU A 32 -3.49 4.28 15.85
N VAL A 33 -4.33 4.64 16.80
CA VAL A 33 -4.03 5.68 17.80
C VAL A 33 -2.91 5.21 18.74
N ILE A 34 -2.96 3.96 19.18
CA ILE A 34 -1.92 3.34 20.01
C ILE A 34 -0.60 3.27 19.23
N LEU A 35 -0.65 2.81 17.98
CA LEU A 35 0.50 2.71 17.08
C LEU A 35 1.18 4.07 16.88
N LYS A 36 0.40 5.13 16.67
CA LYS A 36 0.92 6.50 16.55
C LYS A 36 1.74 6.91 17.77
N ARG A 37 1.23 6.63 18.98
CA ARG A 37 1.89 7.00 20.24
C ARG A 37 3.14 6.16 20.49
N HIS A 38 3.05 4.84 20.27
CA HIS A 38 4.14 3.90 20.52
C HIS A 38 5.39 4.23 19.70
N TYR A 39 5.22 4.43 18.39
CA TYR A 39 6.31 4.73 17.47
C TYR A 39 6.59 6.23 17.30
N LYS A 40 5.85 7.10 18.01
CA LYS A 40 5.94 8.57 17.94
C LYS A 40 5.83 9.12 16.51
N PHE A 41 4.96 8.53 15.69
CA PHE A 41 4.72 9.01 14.34
C PHE A 41 4.01 10.35 14.35
N THR A 42 4.38 11.26 13.44
CA THR A 42 3.65 12.52 13.21
C THR A 42 2.25 12.21 12.71
N ARG A 43 2.14 11.24 11.81
CA ARG A 43 0.88 10.84 11.17
C ARG A 43 0.86 9.34 10.93
N VAL A 44 -0.33 8.75 10.98
CA VAL A 44 -0.55 7.34 10.67
C VAL A 44 -1.64 7.27 9.63
N VAL A 45 -1.38 6.51 8.58
CA VAL A 45 -2.35 6.27 7.52
C VAL A 45 -2.64 4.78 7.43
N PHE A 46 -3.92 4.44 7.34
CA PHE A 46 -4.33 3.11 6.93
C PHE A 46 -4.14 3.00 5.42
N TRP A 47 -3.28 2.09 4.99
CA TRP A 47 -2.93 1.90 3.57
C TRP A 47 -3.99 1.05 2.88
N GLY A 48 -4.43 -0.02 3.55
CA GLY A 48 -5.42 -0.92 2.99
C GLY A 48 -5.32 -2.35 3.49
N LYS A 49 -5.85 -3.26 2.68
CA LYS A 49 -5.97 -4.68 2.95
C LYS A 49 -5.47 -5.50 1.75
N ILE A 50 -4.58 -6.45 2.00
CA ILE A 50 -4.16 -7.45 1.01
C ILE A 50 -4.85 -8.77 1.36
N LEU A 51 -5.57 -9.33 0.39
CA LEU A 51 -6.33 -10.56 0.54
C LEU A 51 -5.38 -11.76 0.50
N GLY A 52 -5.49 -12.62 1.51
CA GLY A 52 -4.78 -13.89 1.57
C GLY A 52 -5.73 -15.08 1.56
N ILE A 53 -5.19 -16.27 1.32
CA ILE A 53 -5.99 -17.51 1.26
C ILE A 53 -6.45 -17.93 2.67
N LYS A 54 -5.55 -17.91 3.66
CA LYS A 54 -5.84 -18.28 5.06
C LYS A 54 -6.26 -17.07 5.90
N ALA A 55 -5.56 -15.95 5.73
CA ALA A 55 -5.78 -14.73 6.48
C ALA A 55 -5.43 -13.50 5.64
N ASP A 56 -6.11 -12.40 5.91
CA ASP A 56 -5.87 -11.14 5.21
C ASP A 56 -4.86 -10.26 5.97
N TYR A 57 -4.05 -9.54 5.22
CA TYR A 57 -3.11 -8.56 5.77
C TYR A 57 -3.72 -7.17 5.80
N TYR A 58 -3.71 -6.54 6.96
CA TYR A 58 -4.07 -5.13 7.16
C TYR A 58 -2.80 -4.31 7.24
N ILE A 59 -2.70 -3.27 6.42
CA ILE A 59 -1.47 -2.49 6.27
C ILE A 59 -1.70 -1.07 6.77
N ALA A 60 -0.79 -0.60 7.62
CA ALA A 60 -0.73 0.79 8.07
C ALA A 60 0.67 1.35 7.82
N GLN A 61 0.74 2.64 7.53
CA GLN A 61 2.00 3.34 7.36
C GLN A 61 2.10 4.45 8.40
N GLY A 62 3.18 4.40 9.18
CA GLY A 62 3.60 5.46 10.06
C GLY A 62 4.50 6.44 9.31
N ILE A 63 4.17 7.72 9.39
CA ILE A 63 4.88 8.81 8.75
C ILE A 63 5.55 9.63 9.85
N GLY A 64 6.86 9.77 9.76
CA GLY A 64 7.68 10.56 10.68
C GLY A 64 7.72 12.04 10.30
N HIS A 65 8.92 12.63 10.25
CA HIS A 65 9.04 14.08 10.04
C HIS A 65 8.97 14.48 8.56
N ASP A 66 9.42 13.60 7.66
CA ASP A 66 9.30 13.73 6.20
C ASP A 66 8.15 12.86 5.69
N GLU A 67 7.16 13.47 5.02
CA GLU A 67 5.99 12.77 4.50
C GLU A 67 6.31 11.74 3.40
N ILE A 68 7.44 11.87 2.71
CA ILE A 68 7.82 10.97 1.61
C ILE A 68 8.90 9.98 2.05
N SER A 69 9.96 10.46 2.70
CA SER A 69 11.16 9.66 2.95
C SER A 69 11.09 8.84 4.24
N ASP A 70 10.43 9.35 5.28
CA ASP A 70 10.40 8.77 6.63
C ASP A 70 9.11 7.98 6.86
N LYS A 71 8.89 6.96 6.01
CA LYS A 71 7.73 6.07 6.06
C LYS A 71 8.11 4.69 6.56
N LYS A 72 7.37 4.20 7.55
CA LYS A 72 7.48 2.84 8.07
C LYS A 72 6.18 2.09 7.82
N THR A 73 6.27 0.95 7.17
CA THR A 73 5.11 0.10 6.88
C THR A 73 4.96 -0.97 7.94
N LEU A 74 3.75 -1.12 8.47
CA LEU A 74 3.39 -2.15 9.43
C LEU A 74 2.26 -3.00 8.89
N TYR A 75 2.26 -4.28 9.24
CA TYR A 75 1.19 -5.21 8.93
C TYR A 75 0.53 -5.74 10.19
N SER A 76 -0.72 -6.19 10.06
CA SER A 76 -1.47 -6.87 11.09
C SER A 76 -2.36 -7.93 10.45
N LEU A 77 -2.63 -9.03 11.16
CA LEU A 77 -3.59 -10.06 10.74
C LEU A 77 -4.95 -9.89 11.43
N ASN A 78 -5.00 -9.16 12.55
CA ASN A 78 -6.16 -9.05 13.44
C ASN A 78 -6.59 -7.59 13.70
N CYS A 79 -5.98 -6.61 13.04
CA CYS A 79 -6.18 -5.16 13.25
C CYS A 79 -5.78 -4.63 14.64
N MET A 80 -5.21 -5.45 15.51
CA MET A 80 -4.84 -5.09 16.89
C MET A 80 -3.32 -5.04 17.07
N GLU A 81 -2.65 -6.12 16.69
CA GLU A 81 -1.21 -6.30 16.83
C GLU A 81 -0.53 -5.94 15.51
N TRP A 82 0.41 -4.99 15.57
CA TRP A 82 1.07 -4.43 14.41
C TRP A 82 2.56 -4.76 14.43
N ASN A 83 3.01 -5.45 13.39
CA ASN A 83 4.40 -5.84 13.19
C ASN A 83 5.03 -4.97 12.09
N LEU A 84 6.30 -4.60 12.28
CA LEU A 84 7.03 -3.75 11.34
C LEU A 84 7.53 -4.59 10.17
N LEU A 85 7.27 -4.15 8.93
CA LEU A 85 7.87 -4.77 7.75
C LEU A 85 9.29 -4.25 7.51
N PRO A 86 10.20 -5.10 6.98
CA PRO A 86 11.48 -4.62 6.50
C PRO A 86 11.28 -3.64 5.33
N PRO A 87 12.16 -2.63 5.18
CA PRO A 87 12.10 -1.73 4.04
C PRO A 87 12.34 -2.49 2.73
N ALA A 88 11.62 -2.13 1.68
CA ALA A 88 11.73 -2.80 0.40
C ALA A 88 12.98 -2.36 -0.38
N THR A 89 14.01 -3.20 -0.37
CA THR A 89 15.21 -3.05 -1.20
C THR A 89 14.91 -3.45 -2.64
N LYS A 90 15.59 -2.83 -3.62
CA LYS A 90 15.42 -3.16 -5.05
C LYS A 90 15.64 -4.65 -5.35
N THR A 91 16.67 -5.25 -4.76
CA THR A 91 16.95 -6.69 -4.90
C THR A 91 15.78 -7.56 -4.46
N MET A 92 15.17 -7.23 -3.32
CA MET A 92 14.00 -7.92 -2.80
C MET A 92 12.78 -7.80 -3.73
N ILE A 93 12.60 -6.65 -4.39
CA ILE A 93 11.52 -6.45 -5.37
C ILE A 93 11.76 -7.32 -6.61
N ASP A 94 13.00 -7.39 -7.08
CA ASP A 94 13.36 -8.17 -8.27
C ASP A 94 13.23 -9.68 -8.00
N GLU A 95 13.74 -10.16 -6.86
CA GLU A 95 13.62 -11.55 -6.40
C GLU A 95 12.15 -11.98 -6.23
N THR A 96 11.33 -11.12 -5.60
CA THR A 96 9.91 -11.43 -5.35
C THR A 96 9.03 -11.35 -6.59
N SER A 97 9.48 -10.67 -7.66
CA SER A 97 8.73 -10.53 -8.91
C SER A 97 8.49 -11.86 -9.63
N VAL A 98 9.32 -12.86 -9.33
CA VAL A 98 9.22 -14.21 -9.90
C VAL A 98 8.03 -14.98 -9.30
N ILE A 99 7.64 -14.65 -8.07
CA ILE A 99 6.57 -15.35 -7.34
C ILE A 99 5.20 -14.83 -7.79
N LYS A 100 4.43 -15.69 -8.45
CA LYS A 100 3.07 -15.42 -8.90
C LYS A 100 2.03 -16.07 -7.99
N GLY A 101 0.84 -15.48 -7.91
CA GLY A 101 -0.31 -16.04 -7.19
C GLY A 101 -0.72 -15.24 -5.95
N CYS A 102 -1.78 -15.67 -5.27
CA CYS A 102 -2.27 -14.99 -4.06
C CYS A 102 -1.30 -15.12 -2.88
N PHE A 103 -1.46 -14.26 -1.88
CA PHE A 103 -0.82 -14.44 -0.58
C PHE A 103 -1.48 -15.59 0.18
N LEU A 104 -0.73 -16.29 1.02
CA LEU A 104 -1.28 -17.33 1.88
C LEU A 104 -1.86 -16.76 3.17
N GLY A 105 -1.32 -15.66 3.68
CA GLY A 105 -1.72 -15.11 4.97
C GLY A 105 -0.87 -15.61 6.14
N ASP A 106 0.34 -16.11 5.85
CA ASP A 106 1.33 -16.49 6.86
C ASP A 106 2.67 -15.79 6.57
N PRO A 107 3.10 -14.80 7.38
CA PRO A 107 4.36 -14.09 7.19
C PRO A 107 5.60 -15.00 7.16
N SER A 108 5.53 -16.16 7.82
CA SER A 108 6.66 -17.08 7.98
C SER A 108 6.75 -18.11 6.85
N HIS A 109 5.83 -18.07 5.88
CA HIS A 109 5.87 -18.98 4.75
C HIS A 109 7.05 -18.67 3.83
N ASP A 110 7.80 -19.71 3.47
CA ASP A 110 8.92 -19.63 2.54
C ASP A 110 8.48 -20.12 1.16
N TYR A 111 8.62 -19.28 0.14
CA TYR A 111 8.50 -19.66 -1.26
C TYR A 111 9.84 -20.17 -1.76
N GLU A 112 9.84 -21.31 -2.46
CA GLU A 112 11.04 -21.89 -3.06
C GLU A 112 11.09 -21.51 -4.54
N HIS A 113 12.20 -20.90 -4.96
CA HIS A 113 12.50 -20.61 -6.36
C HIS A 113 13.86 -21.21 -6.74
N ILE A 114 13.93 -21.90 -7.88
CA ILE A 114 15.16 -22.49 -8.39
C ILE A 114 15.76 -21.50 -9.40
N GLU A 115 16.90 -20.92 -9.06
CA GLU A 115 17.71 -20.12 -9.98
C GLU A 115 18.79 -20.99 -10.62
N THR A 116 18.91 -20.97 -11.94
CA THR A 116 20.04 -21.58 -12.66
C THR A 116 21.11 -20.52 -12.88
N ARG A 117 22.25 -20.65 -12.19
CA ARG A 117 23.43 -19.82 -12.49
C ARG A 117 24.31 -20.55 -13.49
N LYS A 118 24.75 -19.84 -14.53
CA LYS A 118 25.76 -20.32 -15.47
C LYS A 118 27.06 -19.63 -15.10
N ASP A 119 28.06 -20.40 -14.69
CA ASP A 119 29.41 -19.87 -14.52
C ASP A 119 29.99 -19.51 -15.90
N GLU A 120 30.39 -18.26 -16.07
CA GLU A 120 30.99 -17.74 -17.32
C GLU A 120 32.50 -18.01 -17.43
N ASP A 121 33.10 -18.76 -16.49
CA ASP A 121 34.49 -19.19 -16.59
C ASP A 121 34.57 -20.50 -17.36
N GLY A 122 34.93 -20.40 -18.64
CA GLY A 122 35.01 -21.53 -19.56
C GLY A 122 35.89 -22.65 -19.01
N HIS A 123 35.26 -23.79 -18.67
CA HIS A 123 35.42 -25.14 -19.22
C HIS A 123 34.29 -25.98 -18.58
N GLU A 124 33.38 -26.51 -19.41
CA GLU A 124 32.15 -27.25 -19.03
C GLU A 124 31.17 -26.48 -18.12
N ALA A 125 30.11 -25.93 -18.73
CA ALA A 125 29.01 -25.27 -18.02
C ALA A 125 28.27 -26.26 -17.12
N GLN A 126 28.65 -26.34 -15.84
CA GLN A 126 27.85 -26.96 -14.80
C GLN A 126 26.74 -25.95 -14.44
N GLU A 127 25.50 -26.27 -14.79
CA GLU A 127 24.33 -25.51 -14.37
C GLU A 127 24.10 -25.82 -12.88
N GLU A 128 24.53 -24.93 -11.98
CA GLU A 128 24.17 -25.04 -10.57
C GLU A 128 22.75 -24.51 -10.36
N GLU A 129 21.84 -25.42 -9.99
CA GLU A 129 20.50 -25.09 -9.52
C GLU A 129 20.57 -24.64 -8.05
N ILE A 130 20.40 -23.34 -7.78
CA ILE A 130 20.37 -22.78 -6.43
C ILE A 130 18.91 -22.56 -6.03
N THR A 131 18.46 -23.27 -5.00
CA THR A 131 17.15 -23.02 -4.39
C THR A 131 17.22 -21.78 -3.49
N VAL A 132 16.66 -20.66 -3.95
CA VAL A 132 16.49 -19.43 -3.17
C VAL A 132 15.16 -19.50 -2.42
N LYS A 133 15.20 -19.23 -1.11
CA LYS A 133 14.01 -19.16 -0.25
C LYS A 133 13.65 -17.71 -0.01
N ILE A 134 12.41 -17.34 -0.36
CA ILE A 134 11.89 -15.98 -0.21
C ILE A 134 10.73 -16.01 0.77
N LYS A 135 10.80 -15.21 1.83
CA LYS A 135 9.72 -15.12 2.83
C LYS A 135 8.52 -14.37 2.29
N GLU A 136 7.32 -14.78 2.69
CA GLU A 136 6.08 -14.08 2.37
C GLU A 136 6.07 -12.64 2.91
N GLU A 137 6.67 -12.42 4.08
CA GLU A 137 6.85 -11.07 4.64
C GLU A 137 7.64 -10.13 3.70
N GLN A 138 8.72 -10.63 3.08
CA GLN A 138 9.53 -9.87 2.13
C GLN A 138 8.75 -9.58 0.85
N ARG A 139 8.03 -10.58 0.35
CA ARG A 139 7.12 -10.44 -0.78
C ARG A 139 6.03 -9.40 -0.52
N LEU A 140 5.47 -9.37 0.69
CA LEU A 140 4.46 -8.41 1.11
C LEU A 140 5.03 -6.98 1.11
N ALA A 141 6.22 -6.79 1.69
CA ALA A 141 6.90 -5.50 1.70
C ALA A 141 7.22 -4.99 0.26
N ALA A 142 7.68 -5.87 -0.62
CA ALA A 142 7.94 -5.56 -2.02
C ALA A 142 6.67 -5.16 -2.77
N ALA A 143 5.57 -5.92 -2.61
CA ALA A 143 4.30 -5.63 -3.25
C ALA A 143 3.73 -4.27 -2.84
N ILE A 144 3.74 -3.96 -1.54
CA ILE A 144 3.28 -2.65 -1.03
C ILE A 144 4.12 -1.51 -1.63
N SER A 145 5.44 -1.67 -1.65
CA SER A 145 6.35 -0.67 -2.23
C SER A 145 6.09 -0.45 -3.72
N LEU A 146 5.83 -1.53 -4.47
CA LEU A 146 5.55 -1.47 -5.90
C LEU A 146 4.21 -0.77 -6.18
N ILE A 147 3.16 -1.11 -5.42
CA ILE A 147 1.85 -0.45 -5.54
C ILE A 147 1.95 1.04 -5.20
N ASP A 148 2.67 1.41 -4.12
CA ASP A 148 2.86 2.81 -3.78
C ASP A 148 3.62 3.57 -4.88
N LYS A 149 4.64 2.95 -5.47
CA LYS A 149 5.42 3.57 -6.56
C LYS A 149 4.61 3.78 -7.83
N GLU A 150 3.73 2.83 -8.17
CA GLU A 150 2.99 2.85 -9.44
C GLU A 150 1.60 3.49 -9.35
N ALA A 151 0.99 3.50 -8.18
CA ALA A 151 -0.43 3.82 -8.03
C ALA A 151 -0.77 4.74 -6.85
N ALA A 152 0.19 5.21 -6.06
CA ALA A 152 -0.10 6.24 -5.06
C ALA A 152 -0.54 7.55 -5.74
N VAL A 153 -1.75 8.01 -5.40
CA VAL A 153 -2.35 9.22 -5.97
C VAL A 153 -2.62 10.24 -4.88
N VAL A 154 -2.25 11.49 -5.15
CA VAL A 154 -2.52 12.65 -4.29
C VAL A 154 -2.94 13.84 -5.15
N PRO A 155 -3.83 14.73 -4.68
CA PRO A 155 -4.13 15.98 -5.36
C PRO A 155 -2.87 16.84 -5.52
N ARG A 156 -2.76 17.53 -6.65
CA ARG A 156 -1.67 18.50 -6.87
C ARG A 156 -1.72 19.58 -5.80
N GLY A 157 -0.56 19.91 -5.24
CA GLY A 157 -0.44 20.94 -4.20
C GLY A 157 -0.81 20.49 -2.78
N ALA A 158 -1.16 19.21 -2.57
CA ALA A 158 -1.42 18.65 -1.25
C ALA A 158 -0.15 18.61 -0.35
N TYR A 159 1.03 18.62 -0.95
CA TYR A 159 2.32 18.63 -0.27
C TYR A 159 3.19 19.78 -0.75
N ILE A 160 4.05 20.29 0.16
CA ILE A 160 5.02 21.33 -0.11
C ILE A 160 6.41 20.88 0.36
N LYS A 161 7.43 21.19 -0.43
CA LYS A 161 8.82 20.97 -0.08
C LYS A 161 9.38 22.25 0.56
N THR A 162 9.95 22.11 1.75
CA THR A 162 10.61 23.21 2.45
C THR A 162 12.00 23.47 1.87
N PRO A 163 12.61 24.64 2.13
CA PRO A 163 13.99 24.93 1.72
C PRO A 163 15.01 23.91 2.27
N HIS A 164 14.72 23.29 3.41
CA HIS A 164 15.55 22.24 4.01
C HIS A 164 15.42 20.87 3.32
N GLY A 165 14.60 20.78 2.26
CA GLY A 165 14.40 19.56 1.50
C GLY A 165 13.31 18.63 2.04
N LEU A 166 12.77 18.91 3.22
CA LEU A 166 11.70 18.12 3.86
C LEU A 166 10.35 18.37 3.21
N VAL A 167 9.56 17.31 3.03
CA VAL A 167 8.20 17.38 2.48
C VAL A 167 7.18 17.35 3.61
N HIS A 168 6.29 18.34 3.60
CA HIS A 168 5.20 18.47 4.56
C HIS A 168 3.85 18.60 3.86
N THR A 169 2.78 18.29 4.59
CA THR A 169 1.40 18.56 4.14
C THR A 169 1.18 20.07 3.99
N ASN A 170 0.61 20.47 2.86
CA ASN A 170 0.27 21.86 2.60
C ASN A 170 -1.03 22.22 3.34
N ARG A 171 -0.93 23.00 4.41
CA ARG A 171 -2.11 23.43 5.20
C ARG A 171 -3.00 24.44 4.47
N SER A 172 -2.47 25.11 3.44
CA SER A 172 -3.21 26.06 2.61
C SER A 172 -3.88 25.40 1.40
N PHE A 173 -3.90 24.06 1.35
CA PHE A 173 -4.58 23.33 0.29
C PHE A 173 -6.09 23.35 0.50
N GLU A 174 -6.82 24.06 -0.35
CA GLU A 174 -8.29 24.17 -0.31
C GLU A 174 -8.99 23.39 -1.46
N GLY A 175 -8.22 22.59 -2.21
CA GLY A 175 -8.67 21.92 -3.44
C GLY A 175 -8.02 22.53 -4.69
N SER A 176 -7.65 21.71 -5.67
CA SER A 176 -6.87 22.13 -6.85
C SER A 176 -7.68 22.25 -8.14
N TRP A 177 -9.01 22.19 -8.09
CA TRP A 177 -9.84 21.95 -9.28
C TRP A 177 -11.03 22.91 -9.37
N SER A 178 -11.19 23.57 -10.52
CA SER A 178 -12.45 24.19 -10.92
C SER A 178 -13.39 23.10 -11.42
N LEU A 179 -14.41 22.75 -10.63
CA LEU A 179 -15.39 21.73 -11.00
C LEU A 179 -16.72 22.40 -11.34
N GLN A 180 -17.20 22.21 -12.57
CA GLN A 180 -18.60 22.48 -12.92
C GLN A 180 -19.42 21.27 -12.49
N PHE A 181 -20.29 21.45 -11.49
CA PHE A 181 -21.14 20.39 -10.98
C PHE A 181 -22.32 20.17 -11.93
N GLU A 182 -22.27 19.12 -12.75
CA GLU A 182 -23.48 18.53 -13.31
C GLU A 182 -23.87 17.30 -12.47
N LYS A 183 -25.03 17.38 -11.81
CA LYS A 183 -25.66 16.33 -10.99
C LYS A 183 -24.87 15.91 -9.73
N CYS A 184 -25.20 16.54 -8.59
CA CYS A 184 -25.13 16.03 -7.21
C CYS A 184 -24.02 15.02 -6.84
N SER A 185 -22.81 15.16 -7.39
CA SER A 185 -21.70 14.25 -7.10
C SER A 185 -20.83 14.92 -6.05
N SER A 186 -20.99 14.53 -4.79
CA SER A 186 -20.26 15.12 -3.65
C SER A 186 -18.83 14.59 -3.50
N VAL A 187 -18.44 13.56 -4.26
CA VAL A 187 -17.16 12.87 -4.14
C VAL A 187 -16.66 12.47 -5.53
N LEU A 188 -15.37 12.68 -5.77
CA LEU A 188 -14.66 12.16 -6.93
C LEU A 188 -13.95 10.86 -6.55
N VAL A 189 -14.15 9.80 -7.34
CA VAL A 189 -13.53 8.48 -7.13
C VAL A 189 -12.73 8.08 -8.36
N LEU A 190 -11.47 7.71 -8.17
CA LEU A 190 -10.60 7.15 -9.21
C LEU A 190 -10.24 5.71 -8.85
N ARG A 191 -10.23 4.82 -9.83
CA ARG A 191 -9.86 3.40 -9.66
C ARG A 191 -8.70 3.06 -10.58
N SER A 192 -7.74 2.31 -10.06
CA SER A 192 -6.66 1.77 -10.89
C SER A 192 -7.13 0.51 -11.62
N LEU A 193 -6.96 0.49 -12.94
CA LEU A 193 -7.17 -0.71 -13.76
C LEU A 193 -5.93 -1.62 -13.78
N LEU A 194 -4.75 -1.06 -13.47
CA LEU A 194 -3.48 -1.79 -13.40
C LEU A 194 -3.35 -2.53 -12.07
N TRP A 195 -3.76 -1.87 -10.98
CA TRP A 195 -3.77 -2.42 -9.63
C TRP A 195 -5.21 -2.56 -9.16
N CYS A 196 -5.86 -3.63 -9.59
CA CYS A 196 -7.24 -3.94 -9.23
C CYS A 196 -7.39 -3.95 -7.70
N GLY A 197 -8.29 -3.10 -7.20
CA GLY A 197 -8.50 -2.90 -5.77
C GLY A 197 -8.01 -1.56 -5.22
N LEU A 198 -7.18 -0.82 -5.97
CA LEU A 198 -6.80 0.54 -5.58
C LEU A 198 -7.91 1.53 -5.91
N THR A 199 -8.42 2.21 -4.89
CA THR A 199 -9.44 3.26 -5.01
C THR A 199 -8.96 4.53 -4.33
N PHE A 200 -8.92 5.63 -5.08
CA PHE A 200 -8.68 6.97 -4.60
C PHE A 200 -10.00 7.74 -4.52
N TYR A 201 -10.15 8.57 -3.49
CA TYR A 201 -11.25 9.51 -3.36
C TYR A 201 -10.74 10.92 -3.03
N HIS A 202 -11.51 11.91 -3.46
CA HIS A 202 -11.32 13.30 -3.08
C HIS A 202 -12.68 13.97 -2.95
N ILE A 203 -12.87 14.72 -1.87
CA ILE A 203 -14.05 15.58 -1.71
C ILE A 203 -13.71 16.95 -2.28
N PRO A 204 -14.38 17.37 -3.38
CA PRO A 204 -14.19 18.68 -3.97
C PRO A 204 -14.25 19.83 -2.95
N MET A 205 -13.47 20.88 -3.18
CA MET A 205 -13.45 22.09 -2.32
C MET A 205 -13.05 21.83 -0.86
N THR A 206 -12.44 20.69 -0.56
CA THR A 206 -11.91 20.39 0.77
C THR A 206 -10.49 19.81 0.64
N PRO A 207 -9.66 19.89 1.69
CA PRO A 207 -8.40 19.16 1.72
C PRO A 207 -8.57 17.63 1.83
N GLN A 208 -9.80 17.12 1.98
CA GLN A 208 -10.03 15.72 2.25
C GLN A 208 -9.83 14.87 1.00
N HIS A 209 -8.84 13.98 1.08
CA HIS A 209 -8.52 13.03 0.05
C HIS A 209 -7.82 11.82 0.66
N GLY A 210 -7.76 10.76 -0.11
CA GLY A 210 -6.92 9.62 0.20
C GLY A 210 -7.15 8.50 -0.78
N TYR A 211 -6.31 7.50 -0.68
CA TYR A 211 -6.54 6.23 -1.34
C TYR A 211 -6.54 5.10 -0.32
N ILE A 212 -7.08 3.97 -0.77
CA ILE A 212 -7.02 2.68 -0.11
C ILE A 212 -6.78 1.62 -1.16
N TYR A 213 -6.01 0.60 -0.80
CA TYR A 213 -5.91 -0.63 -1.57
C TYR A 213 -6.72 -1.73 -0.88
N MET A 214 -7.63 -2.40 -1.61
CA MET A 214 -8.26 -3.62 -1.14
C MET A 214 -8.23 -4.64 -2.28
N GLY A 215 -7.37 -5.65 -2.21
CA GLY A 215 -7.20 -6.60 -3.31
C GLY A 215 -6.14 -7.66 -3.03
N THR A 216 -5.81 -8.46 -4.04
CA THR A 216 -4.91 -9.62 -3.91
C THR A 216 -3.42 -9.27 -3.95
N GLY A 217 -3.06 -8.01 -4.18
CA GLY A 217 -1.68 -7.56 -4.37
C GLY A 217 -1.08 -7.95 -5.73
N LEU A 218 -1.91 -8.35 -6.70
CA LEU A 218 -1.48 -8.74 -8.04
C LEU A 218 -1.67 -7.61 -9.05
N LYS A 219 -0.65 -7.44 -9.91
CA LYS A 219 -0.68 -6.50 -11.03
C LYS A 219 -1.42 -7.10 -12.22
N ASN A 220 -2.29 -6.32 -12.85
CA ASN A 220 -3.01 -6.71 -14.05
C ASN A 220 -2.10 -6.56 -15.28
N ILE A 221 -1.37 -7.61 -15.61
CA ILE A 221 -0.49 -7.65 -16.79
C ILE A 221 -1.27 -7.74 -18.10
N ASP A 222 -2.50 -8.22 -18.05
CA ASP A 222 -3.35 -8.45 -19.22
C ASP A 222 -4.12 -7.20 -19.64
N LEU A 223 -3.97 -6.08 -18.91
CA LEU A 223 -4.65 -4.81 -19.18
C LEU A 223 -4.60 -4.36 -20.65
N PRO A 224 -3.48 -4.47 -21.39
CA PRO A 224 -3.43 -4.11 -22.81
C PRO A 224 -4.38 -4.91 -23.71
N PHE A 225 -4.77 -6.12 -23.30
CA PHE A 225 -5.70 -6.97 -24.05
C PHE A 225 -7.16 -6.79 -23.60
N MET A 226 -7.41 -6.02 -22.54
CA MET A 226 -8.74 -5.78 -21.97
C MET A 226 -9.35 -4.43 -22.38
N LEU A 227 -8.57 -3.55 -23.04
CA LEU A 227 -8.97 -2.20 -23.45
C LEU A 227 -9.30 -2.12 -24.94
#